data_AF-A0A660VIQ2-F1
#
_entry.id   AF-A0A660VIQ2-F1
#
_cell.length_a   1.000
_cell.length_b   1.000
_cell.length_c   1.000
_cell.angle_alpha   90.00
_cell.angle_beta   90.00
_cell.angle_gamma   90.00
#
_symmetry.space_group_name_H-M   'P 1'
#
loop_
_entity.id
_entity.type
_entity.pdbx_description
1 polymer ?
#
loop_
_entity_poly.entity_id
_entity_poly.type
_entity_poly.pdbx_seq_one_letter_code
_entity_poly.pdbx_strand_id
1 'polypeptide(L)'
;MLVQRNHTAVITTTSLPDAVQGDNYSALLTAIGGTPPYNWTVGSGAFPPGLNLDGATGEIHGTPTSSGTFSFTVTLIDASSNTASSSLSITVNPASLAPLPSLVQLAQGEPHFTFKALKAGQTQIVMVCKRPYGNEHYTRVTTKVTIK
;
A
#
# COMPACT_ATOMS: atom_id res chain seq x y z
N MET A 1 -29.21 1.99 45.05
CA MET A 1 -28.17 2.18 44.01
C MET A 1 -28.69 1.53 42.74
N LEU A 2 -29.21 2.31 41.79
CA LEU A 2 -29.65 1.77 40.51
C LEU A 2 -28.39 1.38 39.73
N VAL A 3 -28.10 0.09 39.61
CA VAL A 3 -27.15 -0.39 38.61
C VAL A 3 -27.84 -0.13 37.27
N GLN A 4 -27.43 0.93 36.58
CA GLN A 4 -27.88 1.20 35.23
C GLN A 4 -27.50 -0.01 34.38
N ARG A 5 -28.49 -0.87 34.10
CA ARG A 5 -28.34 -1.98 33.15
C ARG A 5 -28.10 -1.32 31.80
N ASN A 6 -26.84 -1.13 31.44
CA ASN A 6 -26.44 -0.67 30.13
C ASN A 6 -26.72 -1.82 29.15
N HIS A 7 -28.00 -2.04 28.87
CA HIS A 7 -28.52 -3.22 28.19
C HIS A 7 -28.27 -3.15 26.68
N THR A 8 -28.00 -1.96 26.17
CA THR A 8 -27.75 -1.73 24.75
C THR A 8 -26.26 -1.58 24.52
N ALA A 9 -25.70 -2.44 23.66
CA ALA A 9 -24.37 -2.26 23.13
C ALA A 9 -24.35 -1.02 22.22
N VAL A 10 -23.32 -0.18 22.34
CA VAL A 10 -23.14 1.00 21.49
C VAL A 10 -21.71 1.02 21.00
N ILE A 11 -21.53 1.10 19.69
CA ILE A 11 -20.21 1.23 19.05
C ILE A 11 -19.74 2.67 19.26
N THR A 12 -18.61 2.86 19.93
CA THR A 12 -18.02 4.18 20.23
C THR A 12 -17.01 4.63 19.19
N THR A 13 -16.61 3.73 18.30
CA THR A 13 -15.69 4.07 17.22
C THR A 13 -16.42 4.89 16.17
N THR A 14 -15.96 6.12 15.94
CA THR A 14 -16.53 7.07 14.98
C THR A 14 -15.68 7.25 13.73
N SER A 15 -14.38 6.94 13.83
CA SER A 15 -13.41 7.12 12.74
C SER A 15 -12.29 6.10 12.86
N LEU A 16 -11.73 5.71 11.71
CA LEU A 16 -10.60 4.82 11.60
C LEU A 16 -9.40 5.58 11.00
N PRO A 17 -8.16 5.23 11.37
CA PRO A 17 -6.98 5.82 10.77
C PRO A 17 -6.88 5.44 9.30
N ASP A 18 -6.27 6.32 8.50
CA ASP A 18 -5.97 6.06 7.10
C ASP A 18 -4.97 4.90 6.98
N ALA A 19 -5.18 4.07 5.96
CA ALA A 19 -4.26 2.98 5.61
C ALA A 19 -3.41 3.37 4.40
N VAL A 20 -2.33 2.66 4.17
CA VAL A 20 -1.51 2.77 2.96
C VAL A 20 -1.50 1.42 2.26
N GLN A 21 -1.71 1.43 0.94
CA GLN A 21 -1.70 0.23 0.13
C GLN A 21 -0.35 -0.48 0.25
N GLY A 22 -0.38 -1.77 0.57
CA GLY A 22 0.82 -2.59 0.76
C GLY A 22 1.46 -2.52 2.15
N ASP A 23 1.04 -1.59 3.01
CA ASP A 23 1.51 -1.51 4.41
C ASP A 23 0.61 -2.29 5.36
N ASN A 24 1.17 -2.79 6.46
CA ASN A 24 0.39 -3.46 7.49
C ASN A 24 -0.52 -2.45 8.22
N TYR A 25 -1.80 -2.78 8.30
CA TYR A 25 -2.82 -2.01 9.00
C TYR A 25 -3.35 -2.78 10.21
N SER A 26 -3.54 -2.09 11.33
CA SER A 26 -4.24 -2.59 12.52
C SER A 26 -5.04 -1.45 13.15
N ALA A 27 -6.32 -1.70 13.42
CA ALA A 27 -7.21 -0.77 14.12
C ALA A 27 -8.24 -1.54 14.95
N LEU A 28 -8.49 -1.09 16.18
CA LEU A 28 -9.41 -1.74 17.10
C LEU A 28 -10.76 -1.02 17.14
N LEU A 29 -11.85 -1.76 16.94
CA LEU A 29 -13.20 -1.28 17.19
C LEU A 29 -13.55 -1.37 18.68
N THR A 30 -14.15 -0.31 19.20
CA THR A 30 -14.57 -0.19 20.60
C THR A 30 -16.08 -0.03 20.71
N ALA A 31 -16.64 -0.65 21.76
CA ALA A 31 -18.04 -0.54 22.14
C ALA A 31 -18.20 -0.50 23.66
N ILE A 32 -19.31 0.10 24.11
CA ILE A 32 -19.69 0.20 25.52
C ILE A 32 -21.10 -0.36 25.74
N GLY A 33 -21.38 -0.84 26.95
CA GLY A 33 -22.65 -1.50 27.29
C GLY A 33 -22.79 -2.88 26.64
N GLY A 34 -23.97 -3.49 26.75
CA GLY A 34 -24.23 -4.85 26.28
C GLY A 34 -23.62 -5.93 27.19
N THR A 35 -23.83 -7.18 26.80
CA THR A 35 -23.33 -8.36 27.53
C THR A 35 -22.26 -9.09 26.70
N PRO A 36 -21.00 -9.12 27.13
CA PRO A 36 -19.97 -9.94 26.50
C PRO A 36 -20.32 -11.44 26.52
N PRO A 37 -19.83 -12.26 25.59
CA PRO A 37 -18.91 -11.93 24.49
C PRO A 37 -19.55 -11.09 23.37
N TYR A 38 -18.70 -10.33 22.69
CA TYR A 38 -19.05 -9.53 21.52
C TYR A 38 -18.67 -10.26 20.25
N ASN A 39 -19.56 -10.22 19.25
CA ASN A 39 -19.33 -10.76 17.93
C ASN A 39 -19.47 -9.68 16.87
N TRP A 40 -18.35 -9.26 16.31
CA TRP A 40 -18.23 -8.23 15.29
C TRP A 40 -18.32 -8.85 13.89
N THR A 41 -19.12 -8.24 13.02
CA THR A 41 -19.26 -8.62 11.61
C THR A 41 -19.29 -7.39 10.73
N VAL A 42 -18.79 -7.52 9.50
CA VAL A 42 -19.00 -6.51 8.47
C VAL A 42 -20.34 -6.83 7.81
N GLY A 43 -21.31 -5.93 7.97
CA GLY A 43 -22.69 -6.15 7.50
C GLY A 43 -22.85 -5.88 6.01
N SER A 44 -22.46 -4.69 5.56
CA SER A 44 -22.64 -4.24 4.17
C SER A 44 -21.63 -3.18 3.76
N GLY A 45 -21.41 -3.02 2.46
CA GLY A 45 -20.53 -2.01 1.89
C GLY A 45 -19.29 -2.58 1.23
N ALA A 46 -18.32 -1.71 0.92
CA ALA A 46 -17.06 -2.10 0.32
C ALA A 46 -16.01 -2.19 1.44
N PHE A 47 -15.57 -3.40 1.77
CA PHE A 47 -14.46 -3.60 2.69
C PHE A 47 -13.14 -3.63 1.90
N PRO A 48 -12.07 -2.95 2.34
CA PRO A 48 -10.81 -2.94 1.62
C PRO A 48 -10.27 -4.38 1.41
N PRO A 49 -9.90 -4.77 0.17
CA PRO A 49 -9.39 -6.11 -0.09
C PRO A 49 -8.03 -6.31 0.60
N GLY A 50 -7.89 -7.42 1.33
CA GLY A 50 -6.68 -7.75 2.09
C GLY A 50 -6.70 -7.31 3.56
N LEU A 51 -7.78 -6.67 4.02
CA LEU A 51 -8.08 -6.51 5.44
C LEU A 51 -9.04 -7.61 5.90
N ASN A 52 -8.97 -7.92 7.19
CA ASN A 52 -9.83 -8.86 7.90
C ASN A 52 -10.30 -8.23 9.22
N LEU A 53 -11.54 -8.49 9.60
CA LEU A 53 -12.08 -8.12 10.91
C LEU A 53 -12.09 -9.37 11.79
N ASP A 54 -11.44 -9.30 12.95
CA ASP A 54 -11.55 -10.31 13.98
C ASP A 54 -12.89 -10.16 14.72
N GLY A 55 -13.74 -11.18 14.63
CA GLY A 55 -15.08 -11.13 15.18
C GLY A 55 -15.13 -11.11 16.71
N ALA A 56 -14.12 -11.61 17.41
CA ALA A 56 -14.13 -11.69 18.87
C ALA A 56 -13.58 -10.42 19.53
N THR A 57 -12.53 -9.86 18.94
CA THR A 57 -11.83 -8.69 19.46
C THR A 57 -12.30 -7.38 18.84
N GLY A 58 -12.85 -7.43 17.62
CA GLY A 58 -13.17 -6.23 16.84
C GLY A 58 -11.93 -5.59 16.19
N GLU A 59 -10.80 -6.31 16.12
CA GLU A 59 -9.58 -5.80 15.47
C GLU A 59 -9.64 -5.98 13.95
N ILE A 60 -9.53 -4.87 13.22
CA ILE A 60 -9.32 -4.84 11.77
C ILE A 60 -7.83 -4.92 11.53
N HIS A 61 -7.37 -5.98 10.88
CA HIS A 61 -5.95 -6.22 10.61
C HIS A 61 -5.73 -6.72 9.18
N GLY A 62 -4.52 -6.52 8.65
CA GLY A 62 -4.11 -7.07 7.36
C GLY A 62 -3.33 -6.07 6.52
N THR A 63 -3.30 -6.29 5.21
CA THR A 63 -2.56 -5.46 4.25
C THR A 63 -3.48 -5.11 3.09
N PRO A 64 -3.92 -3.84 2.95
CA PRO A 64 -4.82 -3.46 1.90
C PRO A 64 -4.09 -3.48 0.54
N THR A 65 -4.71 -4.13 -0.45
CA THR A 65 -4.12 -4.31 -1.78
C THR A 65 -4.62 -3.29 -2.81
N SER A 66 -5.66 -2.54 -2.49
CA SER A 66 -6.28 -1.55 -3.37
C SER A 66 -6.42 -0.21 -2.67
N SER A 67 -5.97 0.86 -3.32
CA SER A 67 -6.13 2.24 -2.86
C SER A 67 -7.53 2.77 -3.18
N GLY A 68 -8.10 3.57 -2.28
CA GLY A 68 -9.41 4.17 -2.42
C GLY A 68 -10.09 4.42 -1.08
N THR A 69 -11.26 5.06 -1.11
CA THR A 69 -12.09 5.22 0.09
C THR A 69 -13.14 4.12 0.12
N PHE A 70 -13.16 3.36 1.21
CA PHE A 70 -14.01 2.19 1.41
C PHE A 70 -14.97 2.45 2.57
N SER A 71 -16.26 2.56 2.26
CA SER A 71 -17.32 2.76 3.26
C SER A 71 -18.04 1.44 3.52
N PHE A 72 -18.14 1.05 4.79
CA PHE A 72 -18.76 -0.18 5.23
C PHE A 72 -19.51 0.01 6.56
N THR A 73 -20.48 -0.87 6.82
CA THR A 73 -21.22 -0.90 8.07
C THR A 73 -20.73 -2.07 8.91
N VAL A 74 -20.30 -1.79 10.13
CA VAL A 74 -19.96 -2.80 11.12
C VAL A 74 -21.19 -3.08 11.98
N THR A 75 -21.40 -4.36 12.29
CA THR A 75 -22.45 -4.82 13.18
C THR A 75 -21.80 -5.55 14.34
N LEU A 76 -22.21 -5.19 15.53
CA LEU A 76 -21.84 -5.80 16.80
C LEU A 76 -23.05 -6.54 17.34
N ILE A 77 -22.89 -7.83 17.64
CA ILE A 77 -23.90 -8.65 18.29
C ILE A 77 -23.37 -9.05 19.67
N ASP A 78 -24.14 -8.79 20.72
CA ASP A 78 -23.79 -9.20 22.09
C ASP A 78 -24.38 -10.59 22.43
N ALA A 79 -24.00 -11.15 23.57
CA ALA A 79 -24.50 -12.46 24.02
C ALA A 79 -26.00 -12.48 24.34
N SER A 80 -26.61 -11.32 24.55
CA SER A 80 -28.05 -11.14 24.77
C SER A 80 -28.83 -10.94 23.46
N SER A 81 -28.18 -11.14 22.30
CA SER A 81 -28.75 -10.92 20.96
C SER A 81 -29.12 -9.46 20.67
N ASN A 82 -28.57 -8.50 21.41
CA ASN A 82 -28.64 -7.09 21.07
C ASN A 82 -27.68 -6.80 19.91
N THR A 83 -28.17 -6.02 18.96
CA THR A 83 -27.43 -5.57 17.79
C THR A 83 -27.14 -4.07 17.88
N ALA A 84 -25.90 -3.71 17.55
CA ALA A 84 -25.49 -2.33 17.31
C ALA A 84 -24.85 -2.25 15.94
N SER A 85 -25.13 -1.20 15.18
CA SER A 85 -24.55 -0.98 13.86
C SER A 85 -23.99 0.43 13.73
N SER A 86 -22.84 0.56 13.08
CA SER A 86 -22.21 1.84 12.82
C SER A 86 -21.59 1.85 11.43
N SER A 87 -21.76 2.97 10.72
CA SER A 87 -21.13 3.17 9.41
C SER A 87 -19.75 3.78 9.60
N LEU A 88 -18.73 3.11 9.06
CA LEU A 88 -17.34 3.53 9.12
C LEU A 88 -16.76 3.62 7.70
N SER A 89 -15.66 4.36 7.59
CA SER A 89 -14.91 4.47 6.34
C SER A 89 -13.43 4.34 6.61
N ILE A 90 -12.72 3.65 5.73
CA ILE A 90 -11.25 3.59 5.70
C ILE A 90 -10.79 4.20 4.39
N THR A 91 -9.90 5.18 4.46
CA THR A 91 -9.19 5.71 3.29
C THR A 91 -7.86 4.98 3.16
N VAL A 92 -7.69 4.27 2.05
CA VAL A 92 -6.43 3.61 1.68
C VAL A 92 -5.70 4.49 0.68
N ASN A 93 -4.62 5.12 1.14
CA ASN A 93 -3.72 5.89 0.28
C ASN A 93 -2.92 4.95 -0.63
N PRO A 94 -2.61 5.36 -1.87
CA PRO A 94 -1.77 4.57 -2.75
C PRO A 94 -0.38 4.37 -2.15
N ALA A 95 0.25 3.24 -2.46
CA ALA A 95 1.62 2.96 -2.06
C ALA A 95 2.51 4.09 -2.58
N SER A 96 3.34 4.66 -1.70
CA SER A 96 4.35 5.61 -2.14
C SER A 96 5.41 4.84 -2.93
N LEU A 97 5.31 4.88 -4.26
CA LEU A 97 6.39 4.40 -5.12
C LEU A 97 7.57 5.34 -4.89
N ALA A 98 8.60 4.85 -4.20
CA ALA A 98 9.89 5.54 -4.21
C ALA A 98 10.24 5.79 -5.68
N PRO A 99 10.70 7.01 -6.05
CA PRO A 99 11.15 7.24 -7.41
C PRO A 99 12.19 6.17 -7.72
N LEU A 100 11.92 5.37 -8.77
CA LEU A 100 12.97 4.51 -9.30
C LEU A 100 14.19 5.41 -9.49
N PRO A 101 15.40 5.01 -9.05
CA PRO A 101 16.57 5.77 -9.37
C PRO A 101 16.58 5.87 -10.89
N SER A 102 16.32 7.07 -11.41
CA SER A 102 16.56 7.38 -12.80
C SER A 102 18.00 6.99 -13.02
N LEU A 103 18.25 6.12 -14.01
CA LEU A 103 19.60 5.87 -14.52
C LEU A 103 20.23 7.24 -14.63
N VAL A 104 21.20 7.54 -13.76
CA VAL A 104 21.94 8.79 -13.79
C VAL A 104 22.56 8.80 -15.17
N GLN A 105 21.95 9.58 -16.07
CA GLN A 105 22.45 9.75 -17.41
C GLN A 105 23.86 10.29 -17.22
N LEU A 106 24.86 9.46 -17.56
CA LEU A 106 26.27 9.80 -17.46
C LEU A 106 26.41 11.22 -17.99
N ALA A 107 26.71 12.16 -17.09
CA ALA A 107 26.85 13.55 -17.45
C ALA A 107 27.85 13.60 -18.62
N GLN A 108 27.36 14.01 -19.78
CA GLN A 108 28.18 14.27 -20.95
C GLN A 108 28.97 15.54 -20.66
N GLY A 109 30.05 15.38 -19.90
CA GLY A 109 30.94 16.47 -19.51
C GLY A 109 32.43 16.15 -19.64
N GLU A 110 32.81 14.88 -19.81
CA GLU A 110 34.19 14.51 -20.13
C GLU A 110 34.36 14.42 -21.66
N PRO A 111 35.30 15.17 -22.27
CA PRO A 111 35.41 15.34 -23.72
C PRO A 111 35.98 14.11 -24.44
N HIS A 112 35.36 12.92 -24.28
CA HIS A 112 35.66 11.79 -25.17
C HIS A 112 34.58 10.70 -25.34
N PHE A 113 33.40 10.81 -24.73
CA PHE A 113 32.38 9.77 -24.87
C PHE A 113 31.04 10.33 -25.37
N THR A 114 30.75 10.13 -26.65
CA THR A 114 29.41 10.41 -27.21
C THR A 114 28.58 9.13 -27.18
N PHE A 115 27.51 9.12 -26.39
CA PHE A 115 26.51 8.06 -26.41
C PHE A 115 25.45 8.41 -27.45
N LYS A 116 25.25 7.58 -28.48
CA LYS A 116 24.11 7.74 -29.39
C LYS A 116 22.90 7.04 -28.78
N ALA A 117 21.78 7.76 -28.65
CA ALA A 117 20.53 7.22 -28.17
C ALA A 117 20.06 6.02 -29.02
N LEU A 118 19.58 4.97 -28.35
CA LEU A 118 19.01 3.78 -28.99
C LEU A 118 17.54 4.06 -29.35
N LYS A 119 17.12 3.69 -30.56
CA LYS A 119 15.69 3.61 -30.90
C LYS A 119 15.07 2.41 -30.16
N ALA A 120 13.80 2.53 -29.75
CA ALA A 120 13.05 1.41 -29.17
C ALA A 120 13.18 0.16 -30.06
N GLY A 121 13.74 -0.93 -29.51
CA GLY A 121 13.96 -2.20 -30.23
C GLY A 121 15.40 -2.53 -30.64
N GLN A 122 16.42 -1.74 -30.24
CA GLN A 122 17.84 -2.07 -30.50
C GLN A 122 18.64 -2.37 -29.22
N THR A 123 19.40 -3.48 -29.24
CA THR A 123 20.09 -4.11 -28.08
C THR A 123 21.60 -3.85 -28.01
N GLN A 124 22.15 -2.90 -28.77
CA GLN A 124 23.61 -2.73 -28.88
C GLN A 124 24.07 -1.28 -28.67
N ILE A 125 24.75 -1.05 -27.56
CA ILE A 125 25.51 0.18 -27.30
C ILE A 125 26.86 0.04 -28.01
N VAL A 126 27.11 0.84 -29.05
CA VAL A 126 28.41 0.88 -29.71
C VAL A 126 29.30 1.87 -28.97
N MET A 127 30.21 1.37 -28.13
CA MET A 127 31.21 2.18 -27.44
C MET A 127 32.42 2.38 -28.37
N VAL A 128 32.70 3.63 -28.75
CA VAL A 128 33.87 4.01 -29.54
C VAL A 128 34.78 4.86 -28.67
N CYS A 129 35.92 4.33 -28.25
CA CYS A 129 36.94 5.07 -27.53
C CYS A 129 37.90 5.74 -28.54
N LYS A 130 38.16 7.05 -28.41
CA LYS A 130 39.29 7.72 -29.05
C LYS A 130 40.34 8.03 -27.97
N ARG A 131 41.60 7.70 -28.21
CA ARG A 131 42.72 8.14 -27.37
C ARG A 131 43.21 9.53 -27.82
N PRO A 132 43.65 10.39 -26.89
CA PRO A 132 44.02 11.78 -27.19
C PRO A 132 45.33 11.98 -27.96
N TYR A 133 46.15 10.93 -28.19
CA TYR A 133 47.43 11.05 -28.89
C TYR A 133 47.70 9.86 -29.81
N GLY A 134 48.04 10.13 -31.07
CA GLY A 134 48.68 9.18 -31.97
C GLY A 134 47.74 8.25 -32.74
N ASN A 135 48.07 8.07 -34.01
CA ASN A 135 47.37 7.34 -35.04
C ASN A 135 47.17 5.84 -34.75
N GLU A 136 45.96 5.38 -35.09
CA GLU A 136 45.62 4.04 -35.59
C GLU A 136 45.68 2.85 -34.62
N HIS A 137 44.68 2.72 -33.74
CA HIS A 137 44.06 1.41 -33.45
C HIS A 137 42.72 1.64 -32.71
N TYR A 138 41.60 1.53 -33.44
CA TYR A 138 40.25 1.58 -32.88
C TYR A 138 39.89 0.20 -32.30
N THR A 139 39.94 0.01 -30.98
CA THR A 139 39.40 -1.20 -30.36
C THR A 139 37.90 -1.02 -30.12
N ARG A 140 37.05 -1.66 -30.94
CA ARG A 140 35.60 -1.73 -30.70
C ARG A 140 35.33 -2.66 -29.51
N VAL A 141 35.08 -2.10 -28.33
CA VAL A 141 34.58 -2.87 -27.19
C VAL A 141 33.06 -2.96 -27.32
N THR A 142 32.57 -4.13 -27.71
CA THR A 142 31.12 -4.39 -27.84
C THR A 142 30.68 -5.16 -26.60
N THR A 143 30.26 -4.47 -25.55
CA THR A 143 29.69 -5.12 -24.37
C THR A 143 28.19 -5.30 -24.59
N LYS A 144 27.74 -6.57 -24.66
CA LYS A 144 26.32 -6.91 -24.67
C LYS A 144 25.77 -6.68 -23.26
N VAL A 145 25.05 -5.58 -23.06
CA VAL A 145 24.24 -5.39 -21.85
C VAL A 145 22.87 -6.02 -22.13
N THR A 146 22.59 -7.15 -21.50
CA THR A 146 21.25 -7.75 -21.49
C THR A 146 20.47 -7.12 -20.34
N ILE A 147 19.50 -6.27 -20.67
CA ILE A 147 18.49 -5.78 -19.72
C ILE A 147 17.56 -6.96 -19.44
N LYS A 148 17.48 -7.42 -18.18
CA LYS A 148 16.47 -8.39 -17.72
C LYS A 148 15.29 -7.65 -17.14
#